data_AF-A0A392SF32-F1
#
_entry.id   AF-A0A392SF32-F1
#
_cell.length_a   1.000
_cell.length_b   1.000
_cell.length_c   1.000
_cell.angle_alpha   90.00
_cell.angle_beta   90.00
_cell.angle_gamma   90.00
#
_symmetry.space_group_name_H-M   'P 1'
#
loop_
_entity.id
_entity.type
_entity.pdbx_description
1 polymer ?
#
loop_
_entity_poly.entity_id
_entity_poly.type
_entity_poly.pdbx_seq_one_letter_code
_entity_poly.pdbx_strand_id
1 'polypeptide(L)' 'TLKALKPMTAPFSAWYDTKAKCEFHAGTEGHSTDNCKAFKKKVQELIDRKFLTFKEGKPNVKDSPLPGHAGSSTKAI' A
#
# COMPACT_ATOMS: atom_id res chain seq x y z
N THR A 1 12.51 3.47 5.73
CA THR A 1 12.75 2.09 5.26
C THR A 1 11.49 1.27 5.47
N LEU A 2 11.07 0.47 4.49
CA LEU A 2 9.96 -0.46 4.65
C LEU A 2 10.27 -1.44 5.79
N LYS A 3 9.33 -1.61 6.73
CA LYS A 3 9.54 -2.47 7.90
C LYS A 3 9.00 -3.86 7.60
N ALA A 4 9.90 -4.83 7.43
CA ALA A 4 9.54 -6.23 7.36
C ALA A 4 8.96 -6.70 8.71
N LEU A 5 7.88 -7.48 8.64
CA LEU A 5 7.36 -8.21 9.80
C LEU A 5 8.07 -9.56 9.93
N LYS A 6 8.07 -10.13 11.13
CA LYS A 6 8.48 -11.53 11.28
C LYS A 6 7.44 -12.41 10.59
N PRO A 7 7.85 -13.37 9.74
CA PRO A 7 6.94 -14.36 9.20
C PRO A 7 6.23 -15.11 10.33
N MET A 8 4.93 -15.32 10.19
CA MET A 8 4.18 -16.16 11.12
C MET A 8 4.66 -17.61 10.96
N THR A 9 4.82 -18.31 12.06
CA THR A 9 5.11 -19.75 12.06
C THR A 9 3.81 -20.52 12.19
N ALA A 10 3.72 -21.70 11.57
CA ALA A 10 2.56 -22.57 11.71
C ALA A 10 2.30 -22.93 13.20
N PRO A 11 1.03 -23.13 13.60
CA PRO A 11 -0.18 -23.14 12.79
C PRO A 11 -0.68 -21.74 12.41
N PHE A 12 -1.10 -21.57 11.16
CA PHE A 12 -1.64 -20.31 10.67
C PHE A 12 -3.09 -20.13 11.11
N SER A 13 -3.45 -18.92 11.51
CA SER A 13 -4.84 -18.52 11.77
C SER A 13 -5.65 -18.43 10.48
N ALA A 14 -6.99 -18.56 10.56
CA ALA A 14 -7.88 -18.52 9.41
C ALA A 14 -7.80 -17.24 8.53
N TRP A 15 -7.30 -16.13 9.08
CA TRP A 15 -7.11 -14.88 8.34
C TRP A 15 -5.77 -14.79 7.60
N TYR A 16 -4.87 -15.76 7.78
CA TYR A 16 -3.55 -15.77 7.17
C TYR A 16 -3.61 -16.41 5.79
N ASP A 17 -3.19 -15.66 4.77
CA ASP A 17 -3.09 -16.11 3.39
C ASP A 17 -1.62 -16.17 2.96
N THR A 18 -1.09 -17.39 2.80
CA THR A 18 0.28 -17.66 2.33
C THR A 18 0.57 -17.13 0.92
N LYS A 19 -0.46 -16.86 0.10
CA LYS A 19 -0.32 -16.31 -1.25
C LYS A 19 -0.36 -14.79 -1.28
N ALA A 20 -0.90 -14.16 -0.22
CA ALA A 20 -0.97 -12.72 -0.12
C ALA A 20 0.34 -12.14 0.42
N LYS A 21 0.78 -11.02 -0.16
CA LYS A 21 1.97 -10.27 0.26
C LYS A 21 1.63 -8.82 0.56
N CYS A 22 2.26 -8.27 1.58
CA CYS A 22 2.05 -6.89 2.02
C CYS A 22 3.27 -6.03 1.68
N GLU A 23 3.14 -5.19 0.66
CA GLU A 23 4.22 -4.29 0.19
C GLU A 23 4.59 -3.23 1.24
N PHE A 24 3.62 -2.78 2.05
CA PHE A 24 3.88 -1.90 3.18
C PHE A 24 4.86 -2.51 4.20
N HIS A 25 4.93 -3.84 4.23
CA HIS A 25 5.84 -4.61 5.06
C HIS A 25 6.92 -5.34 4.26
N ALA A 26 7.39 -4.72 3.17
CA ALA A 26 8.47 -5.27 2.33
C ALA A 26 8.14 -6.66 1.76
N GLY A 27 6.87 -6.88 1.38
CA GLY A 27 6.42 -8.10 0.71
C GLY A 27 6.22 -9.30 1.63
N THR A 28 6.16 -9.11 2.96
CA THR A 28 5.89 -10.24 3.89
C THR A 28 4.56 -10.93 3.58
N GLU A 29 4.60 -12.25 3.66
CA GLU A 29 3.45 -13.13 3.42
C GLU A 29 2.45 -13.12 4.58
N GLY A 30 1.18 -13.31 4.25
CA GLY A 30 0.09 -13.51 5.20
C GLY A 30 -1.13 -12.64 4.98
N HIS A 31 -0.96 -11.43 4.47
CA HIS A 31 -2.06 -10.52 4.13
C HIS A 31 -1.65 -9.58 3.00
N SER A 32 -2.62 -9.06 2.26
CA SER A 32 -2.38 -8.03 1.23
C SER A 32 -2.19 -6.64 1.84
N THR A 33 -1.58 -5.72 1.10
CA THR A 33 -1.48 -4.30 1.50
C THR A 33 -2.85 -3.70 1.82
N ASP A 34 -3.88 -4.02 1.05
CA ASP A 34 -5.25 -3.53 1.25
C ASP A 34 -5.89 -4.03 2.54
N ASN A 35 -5.46 -5.19 3.05
CA ASN A 35 -5.91 -5.75 4.32
C ASN A 35 -4.98 -5.40 5.49
N CYS A 36 -3.90 -4.67 5.23
CA CYS A 36 -2.93 -4.28 6.25
C CYS A 36 -3.51 -3.21 7.18
N LYS A 37 -3.75 -3.58 8.44
CA LYS A 37 -4.25 -2.66 9.48
C LYS A 37 -3.28 -1.50 9.74
N ALA A 38 -1.97 -1.77 9.72
CA ALA A 38 -0.95 -0.76 9.96
C ALA A 38 -0.92 0.29 8.82
N PHE A 39 -1.06 -0.17 7.57
CA PHE A 39 -1.18 0.70 6.41
C PHE A 39 -2.41 1.60 6.52
N LYS A 40 -3.60 1.01 6.77
CA LYS A 40 -4.85 1.77 6.96
C LYS A 40 -4.73 2.83 8.05
N LYS A 41 -4.12 2.48 9.18
CA LYS A 41 -3.88 3.43 10.27
C LYS A 41 -2.97 4.58 9.84
N LYS A 42 -1.89 4.31 9.09
CA LYS A 42 -1.02 5.39 8.58
C LYS A 42 -1.69 6.27 7.56
N VAL A 43 -2.49 5.71 6.66
CA VAL A 43 -3.31 6.50 5.73
C VAL A 43 -4.24 7.41 6.53
N GLN A 44 -4.94 6.87 7.53
CA GLN A 44 -5.83 7.68 8.38
C GLN A 44 -5.08 8.80 9.12
N GLU A 45 -3.92 8.52 9.71
CA GLU A 45 -3.11 9.55 10.38
C GLU A 45 -2.68 10.68 9.42
N LEU A 46 -2.43 10.37 8.14
CA LEU A 46 -2.12 11.39 7.13
C LEU A 46 -3.34 12.23 6.76
N ILE A 47 -4.53 11.62 6.73
CA ILE A 47 -5.80 12.33 6.52
C ILE A 47 -6.08 13.26 7.70
N ASP A 48 -5.95 12.76 8.93
CA ASP A 48 -6.24 13.51 10.14
C ASP A 48 -5.33 14.72 10.28
N ARG A 49 -4.05 14.57 9.89
CA ARG A 49 -3.06 15.65 9.84
C ARG A 49 -3.19 16.57 8.62
N LYS A 50 -4.19 16.34 7.76
CA LYS A 50 -4.43 17.09 6.52
C LYS A 50 -3.28 17.05 5.51
N PHE A 51 -2.37 16.07 5.63
CA PHE A 51 -1.32 15.82 4.65
C PHE A 51 -1.83 15.05 3.42
N LEU A 52 -2.90 14.28 3.60
CA LEU A 52 -3.60 13.58 2.55
C LEU A 52 -5.07 14.00 2.56
N THR A 53 -5.63 14.31 1.41
CA THR A 53 -7.07 14.57 1.28
C THR A 53 -7.62 13.77 0.10
N PHE A 54 -8.83 13.25 0.27
CA PHE A 54 -9.57 12.61 -0.81
C PHE A 54 -10.68 13.57 -1.23
N LYS A 55 -10.73 13.93 -2.51
CA LYS A 55 -11.87 14.67 -3.06
C LYS A 55 -12.94 13.66 -3.46
N GLU A 56 -14.20 13.91 -3.12
CA GLU A 56 -15.32 13.16 -3.70
C GLU A 56 -15.39 13.47 -5.21
N GLY A 57 -15.14 12.45 -6.03
CA GLY A 57 -14.94 12.57 -7.47
C GLY A 57 -13.97 11.50 -7.97
N LYS A 58 -13.82 11.37 -9.30
CA LYS A 58 -12.88 10.42 -9.89
C LYS A 58 -11.45 10.76 -9.39
N PRO A 59 -10.67 9.80 -8.86
CA PRO A 59 -9.29 10.04 -8.47
C PRO A 59 -8.50 10.51 -9.69
N ASN A 60 -8.14 11.79 -9.73
CA ASN A 60 -7.42 12.36 -10.85
C ASN A 60 -5.93 12.43 -10.48
N VAL A 61 -5.12 11.61 -11.16
CA VAL A 61 -3.66 11.54 -10.95
C VAL A 61 -2.99 12.90 -11.24
N LYS A 62 -3.64 13.76 -12.05
CA LYS A 62 -3.13 15.10 -12.39
C LYS A 62 -3.15 16.10 -11.22
N ASP A 63 -3.90 15.84 -10.15
CA ASP A 63 -3.98 16.74 -8.99
C ASP A 63 -2.92 16.43 -7.92
N SER A 64 -2.08 15.42 -8.12
CA SER A 64 -1.02 15.12 -7.16
C SER A 64 0.12 16.15 -7.31
N PRO A 65 0.57 16.81 -6.22
CA PRO A 65 1.68 17.78 -6.25
C PRO A 65 3.06 17.15 -6.52
N LEU A 66 3.10 15.87 -6.89
CA LEU A 66 4.33 15.17 -7.24
C LEU A 66 4.72 15.48 -8.68
N PRO A 67 6.01 15.78 -8.97
CA PRO A 67 6.49 15.96 -10.33
C PRO A 67 6.15 14.70 -11.14
N GLY A 68 5.38 14.89 -12.22
CA GLY A 68 4.91 13.81 -13.06
C GLY A 68 6.08 12.92 -13.47
N HIS A 69 6.06 11.67 -13.03
CA HIS A 69 6.83 10.64 -13.69
C HIS A 69 6.11 10.36 -15.01
N ALA A 70 6.47 11.12 -16.05
CA ALA A 70 6.06 10.83 -17.40
C ALA A 70 6.39 9.36 -17.67
N GLY A 71 5.35 8.57 -17.92
CA GLY A 71 5.48 7.17 -18.25
C GLY A 71 6.30 7.05 -19.51
N SER A 72 7.52 6.53 -19.39
CA SER A 72 8.25 6.02 -20.53
C SER A 72 7.58 4.72 -20.94
N SER A 73 6.52 4.84 -21.75
CA SER A 73 6.06 3.72 -22.57
C SER A 73 7.16 3.40 -23.57
N THR A 74 8.09 2.51 -23.19
CA THR A 74 9.00 1.91 -24.16
C THR A 74 8.19 1.00 -25.05
N LYS A 75 7.82 1.51 -26.22
CA LYS A 75 7.31 0.71 -27.33
C LYS A 75 8.47 -0.18 -27.80
N ALA A 76 8.40 -1.48 -27.53
CA ALA A 76 9.31 -2.45 -28.12
C ALA A 76 8.95 -2.65 -29.60
N ILE A 77 9.99 -2.71 -30.43
CA ILE A 77 9.97 -2.92 -31.89
C ILE A 77 9.88 -4.41 -32.20
#